data_AF-A0A2N5LGC9-F1
#
_entry.id   AF-A0A2N5LGC9-F1
#
_cell.length_a   1.000
_cell.length_b   1.000
_cell.length_c   1.000
_cell.angle_alpha   90.00
_cell.angle_beta   90.00
_cell.angle_gamma   90.00
#
_symmetry.space_group_name_H-M   'P 1'
#
loop_
_entity.id
_entity.type
_entity.pdbx_description
1 polymer ?
#
loop_
_entity_poly.entity_id
_entity_poly.type
_entity_poly.pdbx_seq_one_letter_code
_entity_poly.pdbx_strand_id
1 'polypeptide(L)'
;MNTAYENASLRRPRPELLEPTHTAGRGNALDSVMSRMPSFNTVSVATDCAKHGKQRWQVTEAVANTGNVQCQKCQWEHDAQQEQLQYLKGSLLASLDIPSEHINADFSQWTVGGDDQTRARIAKIINFAKHYAANYRKGHANILLTGNTGTGKTKLACLIVNEIVRQRYYAQMTVAFKRSGQIQHEIKATWDKTSSDSAATYIERLSRSTALIIDEVGEGDTSAVDKWADKDREQLSAIIDRRYQLRLPTIITTNMTEKEFYDHMGDRASDRLRQNIVQIPCVWPSYRVLTGRVRTL
;
A
#
# COMPACT_ATOMS: atom_id res chain seq x y z
N MET A 1 -16.00 -32.55 9.70
CA MET A 1 -14.86 -33.19 10.38
C MET A 1 -13.87 -32.10 10.72
N ASN A 2 -13.62 -31.94 12.02
CA ASN A 2 -12.69 -31.00 12.63
C ASN A 2 -11.23 -31.39 12.34
N THR A 3 -10.43 -30.43 11.91
CA THR A 3 -8.98 -30.29 12.19
C THR A 3 -8.65 -28.80 12.07
N ALA A 4 -8.64 -28.07 13.19
CA ALA A 4 -7.44 -27.74 13.94
C ALA A 4 -6.42 -26.89 13.14
N TYR A 5 -6.71 -25.59 13.01
CA TYR A 5 -5.66 -24.57 12.93
C TYR A 5 -5.56 -23.91 14.31
N GLU A 6 -4.79 -24.59 15.17
CA GLU A 6 -4.44 -24.15 16.50
C GLU A 6 -3.61 -22.88 16.46
N ASN A 7 -4.08 -21.88 17.21
CA ASN A 7 -3.33 -20.96 18.05
C ASN A 7 -1.79 -20.97 17.87
N ALA A 8 -1.30 -20.20 16.89
CA ALA A 8 0.04 -19.63 16.94
C ALA A 8 0.08 -18.51 17.99
N SER A 9 0.09 -18.95 19.24
CA SER A 9 0.70 -18.35 20.43
C SER A 9 1.23 -16.92 20.26
N LEU A 10 0.47 -16.00 20.84
CA LEU A 10 0.96 -14.78 21.47
C LEU A 10 2.18 -15.07 22.36
N ARG A 11 3.39 -15.09 21.80
CA ARG A 11 4.61 -14.89 22.59
C ARG A 11 4.97 -13.42 22.55
N ARG A 12 4.39 -12.68 23.50
CA ARG A 12 5.03 -11.45 24.00
C ARG A 12 6.45 -11.84 24.43
N PRO A 13 7.53 -11.16 24.00
CA PRO A 13 8.77 -11.27 24.74
C PRO A 13 8.51 -10.67 26.12
N ARG A 14 8.54 -11.51 27.17
CA ARG A 14 8.57 -11.03 28.55
C ARG A 14 9.87 -10.24 28.74
N PRO A 15 9.83 -9.03 29.32
CA PRO A 15 11.02 -8.31 29.71
C PRO A 15 11.41 -8.77 31.12
N GLU A 16 12.07 -9.93 31.25
CA GLU A 16 12.63 -10.37 32.53
C GLU A 16 13.65 -11.47 32.30
N LEU A 17 14.93 -11.08 32.32
CA LEU A 17 16.09 -11.72 32.96
C LEU A 17 17.36 -11.16 32.30
N LEU A 18 17.70 -9.93 32.68
CA LEU A 18 19.10 -9.54 32.75
C LEU A 18 19.68 -10.28 33.97
N GLU A 19 20.24 -11.46 33.76
CA GLU A 19 21.22 -12.00 34.70
C GLU A 19 22.64 -11.68 34.19
N PRO A 20 23.52 -11.13 35.05
CA PRO A 20 24.86 -10.74 34.66
C PRO A 20 25.82 -11.93 34.80
N THR A 21 26.01 -12.72 33.75
CA THR A 21 27.11 -13.70 33.69
C THR A 21 27.75 -13.74 32.32
N HIS A 22 28.26 -12.60 31.84
CA HIS A 22 29.34 -12.62 30.87
C HIS A 22 30.67 -12.82 31.62
N THR A 23 31.08 -14.08 31.82
CA THR A 23 32.48 -14.41 32.11
C THR A 23 33.32 -14.04 30.89
N ALA A 24 34.25 -13.10 31.09
CA ALA A 24 35.19 -12.62 30.09
C ALA A 24 36.02 -13.78 29.48
N GLY A 25 35.73 -14.13 28.22
CA GLY A 25 36.64 -14.89 27.38
C GLY A 25 37.77 -13.98 26.91
N ARG A 26 38.99 -14.20 27.40
CA ARG A 26 40.21 -13.53 26.93
C ARG A 26 40.40 -13.82 25.44
N GLY A 27 40.38 -12.79 24.60
CA GLY A 27 40.54 -12.95 23.16
C GLY A 27 40.37 -11.66 22.33
N ASN A 28 41.14 -10.63 22.66
CA ASN A 28 41.79 -9.56 21.86
C ASN A 28 41.27 -9.08 20.48
N ALA A 29 40.03 -9.35 20.05
CA ALA A 29 39.47 -8.76 18.83
C ALA A 29 38.78 -7.42 19.11
N LEU A 30 37.97 -7.36 20.17
CA LEU A 30 37.24 -6.15 20.57
C LEU A 30 38.17 -5.06 21.14
N ASP A 31 39.19 -5.43 21.91
CA ASP A 31 40.17 -4.47 22.48
C ASP A 31 40.96 -3.72 21.40
N SER A 32 41.26 -4.38 20.27
CA SER A 32 41.96 -3.76 19.14
C SER A 32 41.10 -2.73 18.38
N VAL A 33 39.78 -2.93 18.40
CA VAL A 33 38.79 -2.02 17.82
C VAL A 33 38.54 -0.85 18.77
N MET A 34 38.45 -1.11 20.08
CA MET A 34 38.26 -0.08 21.11
C MET A 34 39.47 0.87 21.26
N SER A 35 40.69 0.37 21.06
CA SER A 35 41.93 1.17 21.11
C SER A 35 42.16 2.11 19.92
N ARG A 36 41.38 1.96 18.84
CA ARG A 36 41.43 2.83 17.65
C ARG A 36 40.26 3.81 17.56
N MET A 37 39.33 3.75 18.51
CA MET A 37 38.25 4.72 18.60
C MET A 37 38.77 6.05 19.18
N PRO A 38 38.36 7.20 18.63
CA PRO A 38 38.64 8.48 19.27
C PRO A 38 38.18 8.43 20.72
N SER A 39 39.02 8.88 21.66
CA SER A 39 38.62 9.03 23.06
C SER A 39 37.58 10.15 23.13
N PHE A 40 36.31 9.79 23.14
CA PHE A 40 35.23 10.74 23.33
C PHE A 40 35.12 11.03 24.83
N ASN A 41 35.33 12.29 25.23
CA ASN A 41 34.96 12.72 26.58
C ASN A 41 33.46 12.49 26.74
N THR A 42 33.11 11.60 27.68
CA THR A 42 31.73 11.32 28.04
C THR A 42 31.44 11.90 29.42
N VAL A 43 30.23 12.42 29.59
CA VAL A 43 29.75 13.00 30.83
C VAL A 43 28.43 12.33 31.22
N SER A 44 28.22 12.20 32.53
CA SER A 44 27.01 11.59 33.08
C SER A 44 25.91 12.64 33.25
N VAL A 45 24.82 12.50 32.51
CA VAL A 45 23.64 13.38 32.58
C VAL A 45 22.47 12.63 33.19
N ALA A 46 21.75 13.25 34.12
CA ALA A 46 20.53 12.71 34.69
C ALA A 46 19.30 13.29 33.98
N THR A 47 18.32 12.44 33.67
CA THR A 47 17.02 12.86 33.16
C THR A 47 15.94 12.37 34.11
N ASP A 48 14.92 13.18 34.34
CA ASP A 48 13.71 12.77 35.05
C ASP A 48 12.53 12.85 34.10
N CYS A 49 11.89 11.72 33.81
CA CYS A 49 10.76 11.66 32.91
C CYS A 49 9.55 11.00 33.58
N ALA A 50 8.35 11.42 33.20
CA ALA A 50 7.11 10.92 33.80
C ALA A 50 6.88 9.41 33.63
N LYS A 51 7.47 8.79 32.59
CA LYS A 51 7.27 7.37 32.26
C LYS A 51 8.30 6.43 32.90
N HIS A 52 9.57 6.81 32.90
CA HIS A 52 10.69 5.95 33.36
C HIS A 52 11.42 6.53 34.58
N GLY A 53 10.94 7.63 35.14
CA GLY A 53 11.50 8.30 36.31
C GLY A 53 12.91 8.83 36.09
N LYS A 54 13.66 8.98 37.19
CA LYS A 54 15.05 9.42 37.20
C LYS A 54 15.98 8.35 36.64
N GLN A 55 16.73 8.70 35.61
CA GLN A 55 17.70 7.84 34.92
C GLN A 55 19.01 8.61 34.73
N ARG A 56 20.14 7.90 34.60
CA ARG A 56 21.45 8.49 34.26
C ARG A 56 21.96 7.90 32.96
N TRP A 57 22.50 8.75 32.10
CA TRP A 57 23.03 8.38 30.79
C TRP A 57 24.48 8.83 30.66
N GLN A 58 25.28 8.07 29.93
CA GLN A 58 26.59 8.50 29.47
C GLN A 58 26.42 9.06 28.05
N VAL A 59 26.75 10.32 27.86
CA VAL A 59 26.65 11.01 26.56
C VAL A 59 27.95 11.75 26.28
N THR A 60 28.21 12.12 25.03
CA THR A 60 29.36 12.95 24.71
C THR A 60 29.20 14.35 25.31
N GLU A 61 30.32 14.99 25.61
CA GLU A 61 30.34 16.38 26.12
C GLU A 61 29.61 17.34 25.17
N ALA A 62 29.72 17.14 23.85
CA ALA A 62 28.96 17.88 22.85
C ALA A 62 27.44 17.73 23.02
N VAL A 63 26.93 16.51 23.24
CA VAL A 63 25.49 16.26 23.45
C VAL A 63 25.03 16.83 24.78
N ALA A 64 25.82 16.69 25.85
CA ALA A 64 25.50 17.31 27.13
C ALA A 64 25.42 18.84 27.05
N ASN A 65 26.35 19.48 26.31
CA ASN A 65 26.39 20.94 26.14
C ASN A 65 25.20 21.49 25.34
N THR A 66 24.50 20.67 24.54
CA THR A 66 23.25 21.11 23.89
C THR A 66 22.09 21.29 24.87
N GLY A 67 22.20 20.77 26.10
CA GLY A 67 21.17 20.87 27.13
C GLY A 67 19.87 20.10 26.84
N ASN A 68 19.77 19.41 25.70
CA ASN A 68 18.55 18.74 25.25
C ASN A 68 18.67 17.21 25.37
N VAL A 69 19.21 16.74 26.48
CA VAL A 69 19.33 15.29 26.75
C VAL A 69 17.98 14.78 27.24
N GLN A 70 17.27 14.11 26.34
CA GLN A 70 15.98 13.49 26.65
C GLN A 70 16.16 12.07 27.24
N CYS A 71 15.09 11.51 27.79
CA CYS A 71 15.09 10.14 28.28
C CYS A 71 15.32 9.16 27.11
N GLN A 72 16.45 8.45 27.10
CA GLN A 72 16.80 7.52 26.01
C GLN A 72 15.85 6.33 25.92
N LYS A 73 15.27 5.87 27.04
CA LYS A 73 14.23 4.81 27.02
C LYS A 73 12.99 5.24 26.26
N CYS A 74 12.48 6.46 26.48
CA CYS A 74 11.37 7.00 25.68
C CYS A 74 11.73 7.06 24.20
N GLN A 75 12.97 7.45 23.88
CA GLN A 75 13.44 7.52 22.50
C GLN A 75 13.50 6.14 21.85
N TRP A 76 14.09 5.13 22.51
CA TRP A 76 14.12 3.76 22.00
C TRP A 76 12.74 3.15 21.82
N GLU A 77 11.81 3.39 22.75
CA GLU A 77 10.43 2.93 22.61
C GLU A 77 9.73 3.57 21.41
N HIS A 78 9.95 4.87 21.20
CA HIS A 78 9.44 5.57 20.03
C HIS A 78 10.06 5.01 18.74
N ASP A 79 11.38 4.86 18.69
CA ASP A 79 12.10 4.33 17.53
C ASP A 79 11.67 2.90 17.19
N ALA A 80 11.53 2.03 18.21
CA ALA A 80 11.02 0.67 18.03
C ALA A 80 9.57 0.64 17.52
N GLN A 81 8.71 1.56 17.97
CA GLN A 81 7.35 1.71 17.44
C GLN A 81 7.36 2.16 15.98
N GLN A 82 8.23 3.11 15.61
CA GLN A 82 8.37 3.57 14.23
C GLN A 82 8.91 2.46 13.32
N GLU A 83 9.91 1.71 13.77
CA GLU A 83 10.46 0.56 13.04
C GLU A 83 9.39 -0.52 12.82
N GLN A 84 8.64 -0.88 13.87
CA GLN A 84 7.54 -1.82 13.77
C GLN A 84 6.47 -1.35 12.77
N LEU A 85 6.12 -0.06 12.79
CA LEU A 85 5.16 0.52 11.86
C LEU A 85 5.67 0.49 10.42
N GLN A 86 6.95 0.78 10.19
CA GLN A 86 7.57 0.68 8.88
C GLN A 86 7.60 -0.76 8.37
N TYR A 87 7.95 -1.72 9.22
CA TYR A 87 7.93 -3.14 8.88
C TYR A 87 6.54 -3.58 8.43
N LEU A 88 5.50 -3.22 9.20
CA LEU A 88 4.11 -3.57 8.88
C LEU A 88 3.63 -2.93 7.57
N LYS A 89 4.00 -1.67 7.31
CA LYS A 89 3.73 -1.00 6.03
C LYS A 89 4.38 -1.74 4.86
N GLY A 90 5.67 -2.06 5.00
CA GLY A 90 6.43 -2.78 3.98
C GLY A 90 5.86 -4.17 3.72
N SER A 91 5.48 -4.89 4.78
CA SER A 91 4.84 -6.21 4.68
C SER A 91 3.50 -6.14 3.95
N LEU A 92 2.64 -5.16 4.27
CA LEU A 92 1.37 -4.96 3.56
C LEU A 92 1.62 -4.70 2.07
N LEU A 93 2.53 -3.79 1.73
CA LEU A 93 2.86 -3.46 0.33
C LEU A 93 3.44 -4.65 -0.44
N ALA A 94 4.27 -5.47 0.21
CA ALA A 94 4.85 -6.67 -0.38
C ALA A 94 3.83 -7.80 -0.55
N SER A 95 2.78 -7.85 0.28
CA SER A 95 1.70 -8.85 0.18
C SER A 95 0.66 -8.55 -0.90
N LEU A 96 0.74 -7.39 -1.56
CA LEU A 96 -0.21 -7.05 -2.62
C LEU A 96 0.15 -7.83 -3.88
N ASP A 97 -0.84 -8.40 -4.54
CA ASP A 97 -0.74 -8.98 -5.90
C ASP A 97 -0.48 -7.89 -6.98
N ILE A 98 0.23 -6.82 -6.63
CA ILE A 98 0.64 -5.75 -7.53
C ILE A 98 1.86 -6.25 -8.33
N PRO A 99 1.97 -5.93 -9.63
CA PRO A 99 3.17 -6.22 -10.41
C PRO A 99 4.44 -5.76 -9.68
N SER A 100 5.46 -6.62 -9.63
CA SER A 100 6.67 -6.39 -8.83
C SER A 100 7.36 -5.05 -9.11
N GLU A 101 7.24 -4.55 -10.34
CA GLU A 101 7.75 -3.24 -10.78
C GLU A 101 7.04 -2.02 -10.17
N HIS A 102 5.95 -2.22 -9.42
CA HIS A 102 5.19 -1.15 -8.76
C HIS A 102 5.15 -1.31 -7.22
N ILE A 103 5.72 -2.39 -6.69
CA ILE A 103 5.87 -2.58 -5.24
C ILE A 103 6.82 -1.51 -4.71
N ASN A 104 6.42 -0.80 -3.65
CA ASN A 104 7.15 0.31 -3.05
C ASN A 104 7.46 1.50 -3.98
N ALA A 105 6.88 1.55 -5.19
CA ALA A 105 7.06 2.67 -6.11
C ALA A 105 6.42 3.96 -5.56
N ASP A 106 7.05 5.10 -5.80
CA ASP A 106 6.56 6.43 -5.41
C ASP A 106 6.44 7.37 -6.61
N PHE A 107 5.89 8.57 -6.38
CA PHE A 107 5.70 9.55 -7.44
C PHE A 107 7.01 10.13 -7.99
N SER A 108 8.17 9.95 -7.34
CA SER A 108 9.47 10.40 -7.88
C SER A 108 9.90 9.55 -9.08
N GLN A 109 9.48 8.29 -9.11
CA GLN A 109 9.72 7.37 -10.23
C GLN A 109 8.79 7.61 -11.43
N TRP A 110 7.92 8.61 -11.37
CA TRP A 110 7.06 9.02 -12.48
C TRP A 110 7.74 10.13 -13.29
N THR A 111 8.74 9.75 -14.09
CA THR A 111 9.35 10.64 -15.08
C THR A 111 8.52 10.63 -16.36
N VAL A 112 8.17 11.82 -16.87
CA VAL A 112 7.37 11.92 -18.09
C VAL A 112 8.07 12.81 -19.09
N GLY A 113 8.36 12.24 -20.27
CA GLY A 113 8.68 13.00 -21.47
C GLY A 113 7.41 13.59 -22.10
N GLY A 114 7.56 14.62 -22.93
CA GLY A 114 6.44 15.30 -23.59
C GLY A 114 6.57 16.82 -23.54
N ASP A 115 5.57 17.50 -24.08
CA ASP A 115 5.48 18.96 -24.08
C ASP A 115 5.16 19.54 -22.69
N ASP A 116 5.28 20.87 -22.56
CA ASP A 116 4.99 21.59 -21.31
C ASP A 116 3.56 21.37 -20.80
N GLN A 117 2.61 21.26 -21.72
CA GLN A 117 1.21 21.04 -21.39
C GLN A 117 0.98 19.67 -20.75
N THR A 118 1.59 18.62 -21.30
CA THR A 118 1.55 17.26 -20.75
C THR A 118 2.20 17.22 -19.37
N ARG A 119 3.37 17.84 -19.22
CA ARG A 119 4.07 17.94 -17.92
C ARG A 119 3.23 18.64 -16.86
N ALA A 120 2.61 19.76 -17.20
CA ALA A 120 1.74 20.51 -16.29
C ALA A 120 0.48 19.71 -15.90
N ARG A 121 -0.14 18.99 -16.85
CA ARG A 121 -1.31 18.14 -16.59
C ARG A 121 -0.95 17.00 -15.62
N ILE A 122 0.17 16.35 -15.84
CA ILE A 122 0.63 15.25 -14.99
C ILE A 122 1.00 15.75 -13.60
N ALA A 123 1.64 16.91 -13.48
CA ALA A 123 1.92 17.52 -12.18
C ALA A 123 0.63 17.78 -11.38
N LYS A 124 -0.45 18.26 -12.04
CA LYS A 124 -1.76 18.42 -11.42
C LYS A 124 -2.35 17.08 -10.94
N ILE A 125 -2.24 16.04 -11.76
CA ILE A 125 -2.71 14.67 -11.41
C ILE A 125 -1.93 14.12 -10.22
N ILE A 126 -0.60 14.26 -10.21
CA ILE A 126 0.25 13.84 -9.08
C ILE A 126 -0.12 14.62 -7.82
N ASN A 127 -0.34 15.93 -7.93
CA ASN A 127 -0.73 16.74 -6.79
C ASN A 127 -2.09 16.30 -6.23
N PHE A 128 -3.08 16.08 -7.10
CA PHE A 128 -4.37 15.50 -6.72
C PHE A 128 -4.20 14.15 -6.03
N ALA A 129 -3.41 13.24 -6.61
CA ALA A 129 -3.17 11.91 -6.07
C ALA A 129 -2.54 11.95 -4.66
N LYS A 130 -1.55 12.82 -4.44
CA LYS A 130 -0.95 13.05 -3.12
C LYS A 130 -1.96 13.60 -2.12
N HIS A 131 -2.77 14.58 -2.50
CA HIS A 131 -3.82 15.14 -1.64
C HIS A 131 -4.92 14.12 -1.32
N TYR A 132 -5.31 13.31 -2.31
CA TYR A 132 -6.28 12.23 -2.16
C TYR A 132 -5.77 11.18 -1.16
N ALA A 133 -4.50 10.77 -1.29
CA ALA A 133 -3.86 9.82 -0.39
C ALA A 133 -3.74 10.36 1.04
N ALA A 134 -3.30 11.62 1.19
CA ALA A 134 -3.16 12.29 2.49
C ALA A 134 -4.47 12.36 3.27
N ASN A 135 -5.58 12.47 2.56
CA ASN A 135 -6.90 12.63 3.19
C ASN A 135 -7.73 11.33 3.19
N TYR A 136 -7.20 10.24 2.64
CA TYR A 136 -7.94 9.01 2.35
C TYR A 136 -8.75 8.49 3.55
N ARG A 137 -10.05 8.27 3.33
CA ARG A 137 -11.01 7.76 4.32
C ARG A 137 -12.26 7.21 3.64
N LYS A 138 -13.12 6.56 4.42
CA LYS A 138 -14.46 6.16 3.96
C LYS A 138 -15.25 7.39 3.46
N GLY A 139 -15.95 7.22 2.35
CA GLY A 139 -16.74 8.26 1.68
C GLY A 139 -15.95 9.15 0.72
N HIS A 140 -14.64 8.93 0.56
CA HIS A 140 -13.88 9.57 -0.53
C HIS A 140 -14.34 9.11 -1.91
N ALA A 141 -14.06 9.94 -2.91
CA ALA A 141 -14.42 9.67 -4.29
C ALA A 141 -13.73 8.41 -4.83
N ASN A 142 -14.45 7.65 -5.64
CA ASN A 142 -13.84 6.66 -6.52
C ASN A 142 -12.94 7.37 -7.54
N ILE A 143 -11.97 6.66 -8.11
CA ILE A 143 -11.11 7.19 -9.17
C ILE A 143 -11.28 6.31 -10.40
N LEU A 144 -11.57 6.93 -11.55
CA LEU A 144 -11.60 6.26 -12.85
C LEU A 144 -10.45 6.76 -13.71
N LEU A 145 -9.49 5.88 -13.98
CA LEU A 145 -8.38 6.14 -14.91
C LEU A 145 -8.77 5.62 -16.30
N THR A 146 -8.90 6.53 -17.27
CA THR A 146 -9.26 6.21 -18.67
C THR A 146 -8.11 6.54 -19.60
N GLY A 147 -8.05 5.90 -20.78
CA GLY A 147 -7.09 6.24 -21.84
C GLY A 147 -6.41 5.01 -22.43
N ASN A 148 -5.61 5.22 -23.47
CA ASN A 148 -5.05 4.11 -24.27
C ASN A 148 -4.09 3.20 -23.49
N THR A 149 -3.81 2.03 -24.05
CA THR A 149 -2.82 1.09 -23.51
C THR A 149 -1.45 1.74 -23.41
N GLY A 150 -0.73 1.48 -22.32
CA GLY A 150 0.63 1.97 -22.13
C GLY A 150 0.73 3.41 -21.59
N THR A 151 -0.37 4.13 -21.34
CA THR A 151 -0.32 5.49 -20.75
C THR A 151 0.01 5.51 -19.25
N GLY A 152 0.16 4.33 -18.62
CA GLY A 152 0.61 4.20 -17.24
C GLY A 152 -0.50 4.20 -16.18
N LYS A 153 -1.77 3.98 -16.58
CA LYS A 153 -2.93 3.91 -15.65
C LYS A 153 -2.71 2.97 -14.47
N THR A 154 -2.30 1.72 -14.74
CA THR A 154 -2.00 0.72 -13.69
C THR A 154 -0.93 1.23 -12.73
N LYS A 155 0.18 1.77 -13.26
CA LYS A 155 1.24 2.35 -12.44
C LYS A 155 0.71 3.50 -11.59
N LEU A 156 -0.09 4.41 -12.15
CA LEU A 156 -0.68 5.53 -11.40
C LEU A 156 -1.62 5.05 -10.28
N ALA A 157 -2.46 4.05 -10.55
CA ALA A 157 -3.32 3.44 -9.53
C ALA A 157 -2.49 2.85 -8.37
N CYS A 158 -1.44 2.09 -8.68
CA CYS A 158 -0.54 1.52 -7.69
C CYS A 158 0.19 2.62 -6.90
N LEU A 159 0.65 3.69 -7.54
CA LEU A 159 1.29 4.82 -6.87
C LEU A 159 0.35 5.51 -5.87
N ILE A 160 -0.92 5.73 -6.26
CA ILE A 160 -1.93 6.30 -5.35
C ILE A 160 -2.11 5.40 -4.12
N VAL A 161 -2.25 4.09 -4.31
CA VAL A 161 -2.44 3.13 -3.20
C VAL A 161 -1.20 3.02 -2.31
N ASN A 162 -0.01 2.95 -2.90
CA ASN A 162 1.23 2.96 -2.13
C ASN A 162 1.31 4.22 -1.26
N GLU A 163 0.92 5.38 -1.81
CA GLU A 163 0.91 6.62 -1.06
C GLU A 163 -0.14 6.64 0.06
N ILE A 164 -1.33 6.06 -0.17
CA ILE A 164 -2.33 5.88 0.89
C ILE A 164 -1.74 5.05 2.03
N VAL A 165 -1.10 3.91 1.72
CA VAL A 165 -0.47 3.07 2.74
C VAL A 165 0.64 3.83 3.47
N ARG A 166 1.52 4.55 2.76
CA ARG A 166 2.59 5.33 3.40
C ARG A 166 2.06 6.37 4.38
N GLN A 167 1.02 7.10 3.98
CA GLN A 167 0.53 8.25 4.75
C GLN A 167 -0.53 7.89 5.79
N ARG A 168 -1.34 6.85 5.54
CA ARG A 168 -2.57 6.55 6.30
C ARG A 168 -2.68 5.12 6.80
N TYR A 169 -1.59 4.36 6.83
CA TYR A 169 -1.58 3.00 7.37
C TYR A 169 -2.19 2.91 8.79
N TYR A 170 -2.93 1.83 9.01
CA TYR A 170 -3.39 1.38 10.31
C TYR A 170 -3.44 -0.15 10.32
N ALA A 171 -3.36 -0.78 11.51
CA ALA A 171 -3.12 -2.22 11.66
C ALA A 171 -4.12 -3.15 10.93
N GLN A 172 -5.35 -2.68 10.67
CA GLN A 172 -6.42 -3.46 10.02
C GLN A 172 -6.64 -3.04 8.56
N MET A 173 -5.75 -2.23 8.00
CA MET A 173 -5.84 -1.77 6.63
C MET A 173 -5.58 -2.95 5.69
N THR A 174 -6.50 -3.16 4.75
CA THR A 174 -6.38 -4.18 3.71
C THR A 174 -6.38 -3.52 2.34
N VAL A 175 -5.50 -3.97 1.47
CA VAL A 175 -5.39 -3.45 0.11
C VAL A 175 -5.47 -4.63 -0.84
N ALA A 176 -6.24 -4.47 -1.90
CA ALA A 176 -6.36 -5.47 -2.95
C ALA A 176 -6.10 -4.84 -4.32
N PHE A 177 -5.34 -5.55 -5.13
CA PHE A 177 -5.16 -5.29 -6.55
C PHE A 177 -5.66 -6.52 -7.29
N LYS A 178 -6.61 -6.34 -8.20
CA LYS A 178 -7.10 -7.43 -9.07
C LYS A 178 -7.35 -6.89 -10.47
N ARG A 179 -6.94 -7.66 -11.47
CA ARG A 179 -7.43 -7.43 -12.84
C ARG A 179 -8.87 -7.89 -12.96
N SER A 180 -9.65 -7.24 -13.82
CA SER A 180 -11.04 -7.61 -14.08
C SER A 180 -11.19 -9.11 -14.42
N GLY A 181 -10.39 -9.61 -15.37
CA GLY A 181 -10.39 -11.03 -15.75
C GLY A 181 -9.95 -11.98 -14.63
N GLN A 182 -9.09 -11.53 -13.71
CA GLN A 182 -8.67 -12.33 -12.56
C GLN A 182 -9.80 -12.51 -11.55
N ILE A 183 -10.61 -11.46 -11.30
CA ILE A 183 -11.81 -11.54 -10.46
C ILE A 183 -12.76 -12.61 -11.01
N GLN A 184 -13.02 -12.58 -12.32
CA GLN A 184 -13.89 -13.55 -12.99
C GLN A 184 -13.36 -14.98 -12.84
N HIS A 185 -12.05 -15.19 -13.07
CA HIS A 185 -11.42 -16.50 -12.94
C HIS A 185 -11.48 -17.03 -11.49
N GLU A 186 -11.15 -16.20 -10.51
CA GLU A 186 -11.19 -16.57 -9.08
C GLU A 186 -12.62 -16.90 -8.63
N ILE A 187 -13.64 -16.17 -9.10
CA ILE A 187 -15.04 -16.51 -8.83
C ILE A 187 -15.43 -17.84 -9.49
N LYS A 188 -15.07 -18.06 -10.76
CA LYS A 188 -15.35 -19.32 -11.47
C LYS A 188 -14.72 -20.52 -10.75
N ALA A 189 -13.52 -20.36 -10.18
CA ALA A 189 -12.85 -21.41 -9.42
C ALA A 189 -13.61 -21.82 -8.14
N THR A 190 -14.40 -20.91 -7.54
CA THR A 190 -15.22 -21.25 -6.36
C THR A 190 -16.39 -22.20 -6.65
N TRP A 191 -16.73 -22.44 -7.93
CA TRP A 191 -17.80 -23.37 -8.31
C TRP A 191 -17.33 -24.82 -8.43
N ASP A 192 -16.03 -25.08 -8.29
CA ASP A 192 -15.53 -26.44 -8.17
C ASP A 192 -16.10 -27.09 -6.90
N LYS A 193 -16.58 -28.33 -7.01
CA LYS A 193 -17.15 -29.10 -5.90
C LYS A 193 -16.13 -29.33 -4.76
N THR A 194 -14.85 -29.18 -5.05
CA THR A 194 -13.75 -29.30 -4.09
C THR A 194 -13.37 -27.97 -3.44
N SER A 195 -13.93 -26.84 -3.89
CA SER A 195 -13.67 -25.52 -3.30
C SER A 195 -14.26 -25.44 -1.88
N SER A 196 -13.44 -24.99 -0.94
CA SER A 196 -13.87 -24.62 0.42
C SER A 196 -14.37 -23.17 0.51
N ASP A 197 -14.19 -22.36 -0.54
CA ASP A 197 -14.63 -20.97 -0.62
C ASP A 197 -15.86 -20.84 -1.53
N SER A 198 -16.66 -19.79 -1.32
CA SER A 198 -17.84 -19.50 -2.13
C SER A 198 -17.69 -18.17 -2.87
N ALA A 199 -18.32 -18.04 -4.04
CA ALA A 199 -18.34 -16.79 -4.80
C ALA A 199 -18.81 -15.59 -3.94
N ALA A 200 -19.81 -15.80 -3.07
CA ALA A 200 -20.32 -14.76 -2.18
C ALA A 200 -19.29 -14.34 -1.12
N THR A 201 -18.59 -15.31 -0.51
CA THR A 201 -17.52 -15.05 0.46
C THR A 201 -16.35 -14.31 -0.18
N TYR A 202 -15.95 -14.72 -1.39
CA TYR A 202 -14.92 -14.05 -2.17
C TYR A 202 -15.28 -12.58 -2.47
N ILE A 203 -16.50 -12.35 -2.99
CA ILE A 203 -17.00 -11.01 -3.31
C ILE A 203 -17.06 -10.14 -2.05
N GLU A 204 -17.57 -10.64 -0.92
CA GLU A 204 -17.61 -9.87 0.33
C GLU A 204 -16.20 -9.56 0.84
N ARG A 205 -15.26 -10.51 0.78
CA ARG A 205 -13.87 -10.30 1.17
C ARG A 205 -13.22 -9.20 0.34
N LEU A 206 -13.35 -9.27 -0.99
CA LEU A 206 -12.78 -8.26 -1.90
C LEU A 206 -13.46 -6.89 -1.71
N SER A 207 -14.77 -6.87 -1.50
CA SER A 207 -15.55 -5.65 -1.29
C SER A 207 -15.19 -4.92 0.01
N ARG A 208 -14.74 -5.63 1.04
CA ARG A 208 -14.35 -5.05 2.33
C ARG A 208 -12.93 -4.49 2.37
N SER A 209 -12.13 -4.69 1.33
CA SER A 209 -10.77 -4.14 1.25
C SER A 209 -10.78 -2.62 1.46
N THR A 210 -9.93 -2.11 2.36
CA THR A 210 -9.82 -0.67 2.64
C THR A 210 -9.61 0.11 1.36
N ALA A 211 -8.64 -0.32 0.53
CA ALA A 211 -8.44 0.19 -0.83
C ALA A 211 -8.50 -0.97 -1.83
N LEU A 212 -9.20 -0.76 -2.95
CA LEU A 212 -9.31 -1.73 -4.03
C LEU A 212 -8.93 -1.07 -5.35
N ILE A 213 -8.00 -1.70 -6.07
CA ILE A 213 -7.73 -1.42 -7.48
C ILE A 213 -8.38 -2.53 -8.31
N ILE A 214 -9.24 -2.14 -9.24
CA ILE A 214 -9.74 -3.01 -10.31
C ILE A 214 -9.09 -2.55 -11.60
N ASP A 215 -8.11 -3.33 -12.07
CA ASP A 215 -7.30 -2.99 -13.25
C ASP A 215 -7.89 -3.60 -14.52
N GLU A 216 -7.74 -2.90 -15.65
CA GLU A 216 -8.08 -3.36 -16.99
C GLU A 216 -9.56 -3.78 -17.13
N VAL A 217 -10.50 -3.00 -16.55
CA VAL A 217 -11.93 -3.26 -16.72
C VAL A 217 -12.32 -3.13 -18.20
N GLY A 218 -12.99 -4.17 -18.71
CA GLY A 218 -13.39 -4.34 -20.10
C GLY A 218 -12.31 -4.94 -21.01
N GLU A 219 -11.07 -5.10 -20.56
CA GLU A 219 -10.01 -5.79 -21.31
C GLU A 219 -10.19 -7.31 -21.13
N GLY A 220 -10.76 -7.97 -22.14
CA GLY A 220 -11.11 -9.39 -22.08
C GLY A 220 -12.60 -9.70 -22.22
N ASP A 221 -13.46 -8.69 -22.33
CA ASP A 221 -14.86 -8.82 -22.76
C ASP A 221 -14.93 -9.09 -24.29
N THR A 222 -14.15 -10.06 -24.77
CA THR A 222 -14.11 -10.46 -26.19
C THR A 222 -15.31 -11.29 -26.62
N SER A 223 -16.17 -11.69 -25.68
CA SER A 223 -17.41 -12.40 -25.96
C SER A 223 -18.59 -11.43 -25.99
N ALA A 224 -18.69 -10.65 -27.07
CA ALA A 224 -19.85 -9.79 -27.34
C ALA A 224 -21.18 -10.56 -27.53
N VAL A 225 -21.18 -11.90 -27.39
CA VAL A 225 -22.31 -12.78 -27.72
C VAL A 225 -22.71 -13.72 -26.56
N ASP A 226 -21.98 -13.74 -25.45
CA ASP A 226 -22.10 -14.81 -24.46
C ASP A 226 -22.67 -14.33 -23.12
N LYS A 227 -23.66 -15.07 -22.59
CA LYS A 227 -24.24 -14.92 -21.24
C LYS A 227 -23.22 -14.77 -20.09
N TRP A 228 -21.96 -15.11 -20.37
CA TRP A 228 -20.84 -14.97 -19.45
C TRP A 228 -20.39 -13.51 -19.27
N ALA A 229 -20.46 -12.68 -20.32
CA ALA A 229 -20.14 -11.25 -20.19
C ALA A 229 -21.15 -10.53 -19.26
N ASP A 230 -22.43 -10.86 -19.36
CA ASP A 230 -23.47 -10.32 -18.46
C ASP A 230 -23.22 -10.73 -17.01
N LYS A 231 -22.85 -12.01 -16.78
CA LYS A 231 -22.55 -12.52 -15.44
C LYS A 231 -21.28 -11.88 -14.86
N ASP A 232 -20.29 -11.62 -15.69
CA ASP A 232 -19.05 -10.98 -15.29
C ASP A 232 -19.30 -9.51 -14.89
N ARG A 233 -20.15 -8.79 -15.64
CA ARG A 233 -20.63 -7.44 -15.28
C ARG A 233 -21.46 -7.43 -14.01
N GLU A 234 -22.31 -8.43 -13.81
CA GLU A 234 -23.12 -8.57 -12.59
C GLU A 234 -22.22 -8.73 -11.35
N GLN A 235 -21.15 -9.53 -11.45
CA GLN A 235 -20.19 -9.74 -10.35
C GLN A 235 -19.42 -8.46 -10.01
N LEU A 236 -18.91 -7.74 -11.02
CA LEU A 236 -18.26 -6.46 -10.80
C LEU A 236 -19.22 -5.43 -10.21
N SER A 237 -20.46 -5.39 -10.72
CA SER A 237 -21.52 -4.53 -10.19
C SER A 237 -21.80 -4.85 -8.72
N ALA A 238 -21.88 -6.13 -8.34
CA ALA A 238 -22.08 -6.54 -6.95
C ALA A 238 -20.94 -6.07 -6.03
N ILE A 239 -19.68 -6.13 -6.48
CA ILE A 239 -18.54 -5.61 -5.73
C ILE A 239 -18.67 -4.09 -5.55
N ILE A 240 -18.94 -3.35 -6.63
CA ILE A 240 -19.05 -1.89 -6.60
C ILE A 240 -20.23 -1.45 -5.72
N ASP A 241 -21.37 -2.12 -5.83
CA ASP A 241 -22.56 -1.89 -5.03
C ASP A 241 -22.27 -2.07 -3.54
N ARG A 242 -21.59 -3.16 -3.19
CA ARG A 242 -21.26 -3.46 -1.81
C ARG A 242 -20.28 -2.43 -1.25
N ARG A 243 -19.29 -2.02 -2.06
CA ARG A 243 -18.33 -0.96 -1.69
C ARG A 243 -18.99 0.39 -1.51
N TYR A 244 -19.95 0.73 -2.37
CA TYR A 244 -20.78 1.92 -2.22
C TYR A 244 -21.52 1.92 -0.87
N GLN A 245 -22.18 0.82 -0.51
CA GLN A 245 -22.85 0.69 0.80
C GLN A 245 -21.89 0.85 1.99
N LEU A 246 -20.68 0.30 1.86
CA LEU A 246 -19.62 0.40 2.89
C LEU A 246 -18.89 1.75 2.88
N ARG A 247 -19.19 2.61 1.90
CA ARG A 247 -18.50 3.89 1.61
C ARG A 247 -16.99 3.69 1.42
N LEU A 248 -16.59 2.63 0.75
CA LEU A 248 -15.18 2.31 0.48
C LEU A 248 -14.79 2.75 -0.95
N PRO A 249 -13.84 3.69 -1.10
CA PRO A 249 -13.43 4.17 -2.42
C PRO A 249 -12.73 3.09 -3.26
N THR A 250 -12.95 3.11 -4.57
CA THR A 250 -12.36 2.17 -5.54
C THR A 250 -11.57 2.94 -6.59
N ILE A 251 -10.40 2.42 -6.98
CA ILE A 251 -9.63 2.93 -8.12
C ILE A 251 -9.82 1.93 -9.26
N ILE A 252 -10.28 2.42 -10.40
CA ILE A 252 -10.60 1.63 -11.58
C ILE A 252 -9.73 2.09 -12.73
N THR A 253 -9.19 1.16 -13.51
CA THR A 253 -8.53 1.47 -14.78
C THR A 253 -9.26 0.82 -15.94
N THR A 254 -9.32 1.52 -17.07
CA THR A 254 -9.92 0.98 -18.30
C THR A 254 -9.30 1.63 -19.55
N ASN A 255 -9.26 0.87 -20.65
CA ASN A 255 -8.92 1.40 -21.97
C ASN A 255 -10.13 2.05 -22.67
N MET A 256 -11.34 1.87 -22.12
CA MET A 256 -12.56 2.48 -22.62
C MET A 256 -12.59 4.00 -22.34
N THR A 257 -13.34 4.72 -23.17
CA THR A 257 -13.80 6.06 -22.82
C THR A 257 -14.76 6.00 -21.63
N GLU A 258 -15.02 7.14 -21.00
CA GLU A 258 -15.97 7.20 -19.88
C GLU A 258 -17.37 6.72 -20.26
N LYS A 259 -17.85 7.13 -21.44
CA LYS A 259 -19.16 6.73 -21.94
C LYS A 259 -19.23 5.21 -22.11
N GLU A 260 -18.27 4.64 -22.83
CA GLU A 260 -18.18 3.18 -23.05
C GLU A 260 -18.07 2.41 -21.72
N PHE A 261 -17.31 2.93 -20.75
CA PHE A 261 -17.20 2.31 -19.43
C PHE A 261 -18.55 2.25 -18.71
N TYR A 262 -19.33 3.34 -18.70
CA TYR A 262 -20.65 3.32 -18.06
C TYR A 262 -21.65 2.45 -18.82
N ASP A 263 -21.63 2.48 -20.15
CA ASP A 263 -22.47 1.62 -20.98
C ASP A 263 -22.15 0.13 -20.71
N HIS A 264 -20.87 -0.18 -20.52
CA HIS A 264 -20.40 -1.53 -20.16
C HIS A 264 -20.82 -1.96 -18.76
N MET A 265 -20.71 -1.07 -17.76
CA MET A 265 -21.08 -1.36 -16.37
C MET A 265 -22.60 -1.51 -16.17
N GLY A 266 -23.41 -0.99 -17.09
CA GLY A 266 -24.87 -0.94 -17.00
C GLY A 266 -25.37 0.16 -16.05
N ASP A 267 -26.66 0.49 -16.17
CA ASP A 267 -27.25 1.69 -15.55
C ASP A 267 -27.10 1.73 -14.02
N ARG A 268 -27.29 0.58 -13.35
CA ARG A 268 -27.34 0.49 -11.89
C ARG A 268 -25.98 0.68 -11.22
N ALA A 269 -24.92 0.08 -11.75
CA ALA A 269 -23.57 0.26 -11.23
C ALA A 269 -23.03 1.64 -11.61
N SER A 270 -23.34 2.11 -12.82
CA SER A 270 -22.98 3.44 -13.30
C SER A 270 -23.56 4.56 -12.47
N ASP A 271 -24.84 4.48 -12.08
CA ASP A 271 -25.47 5.49 -11.22
C ASP A 271 -24.74 5.63 -9.87
N ARG A 272 -24.42 4.51 -9.23
CA ARG A 272 -23.71 4.50 -7.93
C ARG A 272 -22.29 5.03 -8.02
N LEU A 273 -21.58 4.73 -9.11
CA LEU A 273 -20.25 5.27 -9.35
C LEU A 273 -20.31 6.78 -9.60
N ARG A 274 -21.23 7.25 -10.46
CA ARG A 274 -21.36 8.66 -10.85
C ARG A 274 -21.62 9.59 -9.68
N GLN A 275 -22.26 9.11 -8.61
CA GLN A 275 -22.52 9.92 -7.41
C GLN A 275 -21.25 10.45 -6.75
N ASN A 276 -20.11 9.76 -6.87
CA ASN A 276 -18.86 10.16 -6.23
C ASN A 276 -17.63 9.57 -6.94
N ILE A 277 -17.35 10.01 -8.17
CA ILE A 277 -16.20 9.56 -8.95
C ILE A 277 -15.41 10.74 -9.52
N VAL A 278 -14.09 10.65 -9.43
CA VAL A 278 -13.16 11.55 -10.10
C VAL A 278 -12.58 10.82 -11.28
N GLN A 279 -12.85 11.33 -12.47
CA GLN A 279 -12.26 10.82 -13.70
C GLN A 279 -10.91 11.48 -13.96
N ILE A 280 -9.91 10.68 -14.30
CA ILE A 280 -8.59 11.13 -14.71
C ILE A 280 -8.31 10.57 -16.12
N PRO A 281 -8.43 11.40 -17.17
CA PRO A 281 -8.10 10.99 -18.53
C PRO A 281 -6.58 10.99 -18.73
N CYS A 282 -6.01 9.82 -18.94
CA CYS A 282 -4.61 9.56 -19.25
C CYS A 282 -4.35 9.67 -20.75
N VAL A 283 -4.43 10.89 -21.28
CA VAL A 283 -4.28 11.20 -22.71
C VAL A 283 -2.89 11.76 -22.98
N TRP A 284 -1.91 10.88 -23.16
CA TRP A 284 -0.53 11.20 -23.53
C TRP A 284 0.13 9.98 -24.21
N PRO A 285 1.30 10.14 -24.86
CA PRO A 285 1.99 9.02 -25.50
C PRO A 285 2.31 7.90 -24.50
N SER A 286 2.43 6.67 -24.99
CA SER A 286 2.72 5.51 -24.14
C SER A 286 3.97 5.75 -23.27
N TYR A 287 3.83 5.57 -21.97
CA TYR A 287 4.91 5.63 -20.98
C TYR A 287 6.05 4.67 -21.33
N ARG A 288 5.74 3.53 -21.97
CA ARG A 288 6.76 2.56 -22.42
C ARG A 288 7.61 3.10 -23.58
N VAL A 289 7.01 3.94 -24.43
CA VAL A 289 7.71 4.64 -25.52
C VAL A 289 8.50 5.82 -24.96
N LEU A 290 7.92 6.60 -24.05
CA LEU A 290 8.55 7.78 -23.45
C LEU A 290 9.74 7.45 -22.53
N THR A 291 9.76 6.26 -21.91
CA THR A 291 10.86 5.79 -21.05
C THR A 291 11.92 4.96 -21.79
N GLY A 292 11.83 4.83 -23.12
CA GLY A 292 12.81 4.10 -23.92
C GLY A 292 12.87 2.59 -23.67
N ARG A 293 11.82 2.00 -23.08
CA ARG A 293 11.73 0.53 -22.85
C ARG A 293 11.39 -0.25 -24.12
N VAL A 294 11.04 0.41 -25.22
CA VAL A 294 10.92 -0.18 -26.54
C VAL A 294 12.30 -0.09 -27.22
N ARG A 295 12.97 -1.23 -27.37
CA ARG A 295 14.18 -1.33 -28.20
C ARG A 295 13.74 -1.60 -29.63
N THR A 296 13.95 -0.65 -30.53
CA THR A 296 13.89 -0.91 -31.97
C THR A 296 15.22 -1.55 -32.36
N LEU A 297 15.16 -2.71 -33.03
CA LEU A 297 16.34 -3.32 -33.66
C LEU A 297 16.69 -2.59 -34.97
#